data_AF-A0A9P9FV93-F1
#
_entry.id   AF-A0A9P9FV93-F1
#
_cell.length_a   1.000
_cell.length_b   1.000
_cell.length_c   1.000
_cell.angle_alpha   90.00
_cell.angle_beta   90.00
_cell.angle_gamma   90.00
#
_symmetry.space_group_name_H-M   'P 1'
#
loop_
_entity.id
_entity.type
_entity.pdbx_description
1 polymer ?
#
loop_
_entity_poly.entity_id
_entity_poly.type
_entity_poly.pdbx_seq_one_letter_code
_entity_poly.pdbx_strand_id
1 'polypeptide(L)'
;MAPVMHVRFHDRHAILKVYDRRCGTDFREYWDQHIPCTTQVEAAYQSFLKKGAMGPFLEEMDRDEATSEIPSTLAEIREGPDGIVRFEAALWRITNQDFRTEAEVYERLKDLEGVSIPKLYALVRVVAPGATPASPKEDYQTVYGILFEHIQETRPATQEDWTSLIQRAIDATYEVNKRGIILDDSSPRNVVVKASTYQPFLVDFAQCFFKDKLIRKWVNSGVAAEGQGWDGDANFCEAADTLDNSGTIGQSMVRRLKKSFGFTVEFRYPKVEELLRDISSGAALKDLK
;
A
#
# COMPACT_ATOMS: atom_id res chain seq x y z
N MET A 1 1.79 2.06 10.37
CA MET A 1 1.98 0.74 9.74
C MET A 1 1.08 -0.31 10.38
N ALA A 2 0.62 -1.27 9.57
CA ALA A 2 -0.10 -2.45 10.03
C ALA A 2 0.86 -3.43 10.75
N PRO A 3 0.44 -4.08 11.85
CA PRO A 3 1.24 -5.12 12.52
C PRO A 3 1.64 -6.27 11.59
N VAL A 4 2.89 -6.72 11.75
CA VAL A 4 3.48 -7.83 10.98
C VAL A 4 3.98 -8.90 11.96
N MET A 5 3.57 -10.15 11.73
CA MET A 5 3.91 -11.29 12.59
C MET A 5 4.54 -12.40 11.78
N HIS A 6 5.61 -12.99 12.31
CA HIS A 6 6.14 -14.24 11.81
C HIS A 6 5.29 -15.41 12.36
N VAL A 7 4.72 -16.20 11.47
CA VAL A 7 3.84 -17.31 11.81
C VAL A 7 4.36 -18.61 11.19
N ARG A 8 4.03 -19.72 11.84
CA ARG A 8 4.29 -21.06 11.32
C ARG A 8 2.96 -21.72 11.01
N PHE A 9 2.78 -22.15 9.77
CA PHE A 9 1.62 -22.96 9.38
C PHE A 9 2.12 -24.20 8.64
N HIS A 10 1.63 -25.37 9.05
CA HIS A 10 2.21 -26.67 8.68
C HIS A 10 3.73 -26.73 8.94
N ASP A 11 4.50 -26.98 7.88
CA ASP A 11 5.95 -27.10 7.83
C ASP A 11 6.62 -25.83 7.27
N ARG A 12 5.89 -24.72 7.14
CA ARG A 12 6.38 -23.48 6.51
C ARG A 12 6.40 -22.29 7.47
N HIS A 13 7.34 -21.41 7.21
CA HIS A 13 7.43 -20.08 7.80
C HIS A 13 6.74 -19.08 6.87
N ALA A 14 5.99 -18.15 7.46
CA ALA A 14 5.28 -17.11 6.73
C ALA A 14 5.15 -15.83 7.53
N ILE A 15 4.71 -14.79 6.84
CA ILE A 15 4.46 -13.49 7.44
C ILE A 15 2.97 -13.19 7.33
N LEU A 16 2.36 -12.88 8.47
CA LEU A 16 0.99 -12.43 8.58
C LEU A 16 0.99 -10.93 8.88
N LYS A 17 0.52 -10.13 7.91
CA LYS A 17 0.23 -8.71 8.10
C LYS A 17 -1.25 -8.54 8.42
N VAL A 18 -1.58 -7.79 9.45
CA VAL A 18 -2.97 -7.64 9.93
C VAL A 18 -3.37 -6.17 9.95
N TYR A 19 -4.51 -5.85 9.35
CA TYR A 19 -5.06 -4.51 9.26
C TYR A 19 -6.10 -4.32 10.36
N ASP A 20 -5.61 -4.01 11.55
CA ASP A 20 -6.41 -3.83 12.75
C ASP A 20 -6.28 -2.38 13.26
N ARG A 21 -7.39 -1.64 13.26
CA ARG A 21 -7.46 -0.26 13.79
C ARG A 21 -6.99 -0.13 15.24
N ARG A 22 -6.99 -1.22 16.00
CA ARG A 22 -6.63 -1.22 17.42
C ARG A 22 -5.13 -1.22 17.64
N CYS A 23 -4.34 -1.64 16.65
CA CYS A 23 -2.94 -1.99 16.82
C CYS A 23 -1.97 -1.30 15.86
N GLY A 24 -2.44 -0.54 14.86
CA GLY A 24 -1.57 0.17 13.94
C GLY A 24 -0.81 1.32 14.62
N THR A 25 0.53 1.23 14.68
CA THR A 25 1.38 2.16 15.44
C THR A 25 1.26 3.59 14.92
N ASP A 26 1.55 3.81 13.64
CA ASP A 26 1.53 5.16 13.03
C ASP A 26 0.11 5.72 12.91
N PHE A 27 -0.90 4.85 12.72
CA PHE A 27 -2.30 5.29 12.64
C PHE A 27 -2.82 5.85 13.96
N ARG A 28 -2.16 5.53 15.07
CA ARG A 28 -2.52 5.94 16.42
C ARG A 28 -1.59 7.00 16.99
N GLU A 29 -0.63 7.47 16.20
CA GLU A 29 0.27 8.54 16.59
C GLU A 29 -0.42 9.89 16.36
N TYR A 30 -0.54 10.67 17.44
CA TYR A 30 -1.16 11.98 17.45
C TYR A 30 -0.31 12.90 18.33
N TRP A 31 0.27 13.94 17.71
CA TRP A 31 1.22 14.86 18.37
C TRP A 31 2.32 14.13 19.14
N ASP A 32 3.00 13.17 18.48
CA ASP A 32 4.05 12.32 19.04
C ASP A 32 3.60 11.46 20.24
N GLN A 33 2.29 11.33 20.46
CA GLN A 33 1.70 10.46 21.48
C GLN A 33 0.94 9.31 20.83
N HIS A 34 1.20 8.09 21.28
CA HIS A 34 0.41 6.94 20.90
C HIS A 34 -0.92 6.96 21.68
N ILE A 35 -2.04 7.06 20.96
CA ILE A 35 -3.38 6.93 21.53
C ILE A 35 -3.72 5.44 21.59
N PRO A 36 -3.92 4.83 22.78
CA PRO A 36 -4.29 3.41 22.87
C PRO A 36 -5.78 3.17 22.62
N CYS A 37 -6.14 2.00 22.08
CA CYS A 37 -7.52 1.52 22.06
C CYS A 37 -7.87 0.89 23.41
N THR A 38 -8.52 1.64 24.30
CA THR A 38 -8.93 1.10 25.61
C THR A 38 -10.23 0.29 25.50
N THR A 39 -10.54 -0.50 26.53
CA THR A 39 -11.83 -1.22 26.63
C THR A 39 -13.03 -0.27 26.58
N GLN A 40 -12.90 0.95 27.12
CA GLN A 40 -13.95 1.97 27.06
C GLN A 40 -14.16 2.48 25.63
N VAL A 41 -13.07 2.70 24.89
CA VAL A 41 -13.12 3.10 23.48
C VAL A 41 -13.76 2.01 22.64
N GLU A 42 -13.39 0.74 22.86
CA GLU A 42 -14.00 -0.39 22.16
C GLU A 42 -15.50 -0.48 22.46
N ALA A 43 -15.92 -0.34 23.72
CA ALA A 43 -17.33 -0.33 24.09
C ALA A 43 -18.11 0.83 23.43
N ALA A 44 -17.49 2.01 23.32
CA ALA A 44 -18.08 3.17 22.65
C ALA A 44 -18.22 2.94 21.13
N TYR A 45 -17.20 2.37 20.49
CA TYR A 45 -17.23 1.99 19.08
C TYR A 45 -18.34 0.94 18.81
N GLN A 46 -18.45 -0.08 19.65
CA GLN A 46 -19.52 -1.08 19.53
C GLN A 46 -20.92 -0.45 19.68
N SER A 47 -21.08 0.54 20.57
CA SER A 47 -22.33 1.31 20.69
C SER A 47 -22.63 2.12 19.42
N PHE A 48 -21.60 2.75 18.84
CA PHE A 48 -21.68 3.49 17.58
C PHE A 48 -22.16 2.59 16.41
N LEU A 49 -21.61 1.37 16.30
CA LEU A 49 -22.05 0.36 15.33
C LEU A 49 -23.50 -0.08 15.56
N LYS A 50 -23.90 -0.32 16.82
CA LYS A 50 -25.27 -0.72 17.18
C LYS A 50 -26.30 0.33 16.76
N LYS A 51 -25.98 1.61 16.95
CA LYS A 51 -26.80 2.76 16.51
C LYS A 51 -26.89 2.93 14.99
N GLY A 52 -26.08 2.20 14.22
CA GLY A 52 -26.05 2.32 12.74
C GLY A 52 -25.36 3.59 12.25
N ALA A 53 -24.55 4.25 13.08
CA ALA A 53 -23.93 5.53 12.76
C ALA A 53 -22.71 5.41 11.82
N MET A 54 -22.20 4.19 11.61
CA MET A 54 -21.04 3.93 10.74
C MET A 54 -21.27 4.31 9.29
N GLY A 55 -22.36 3.82 8.68
CA GLY A 55 -22.67 4.08 7.27
C GLY A 55 -22.74 5.58 6.94
N PRO A 56 -23.58 6.36 7.64
CA PRO A 56 -23.66 7.81 7.45
C PRO A 56 -22.32 8.53 7.65
N PHE A 57 -21.50 8.08 8.60
CA PHE A 57 -20.18 8.66 8.83
C PHE A 57 -19.20 8.36 7.68
N LEU A 58 -19.21 7.13 7.13
CA LEU A 58 -18.38 6.81 5.97
C LEU A 58 -18.79 7.62 4.74
N GLU A 59 -20.10 7.80 4.51
CA GLU A 59 -20.62 8.67 3.44
C GLU A 59 -20.24 10.15 3.65
N GLU A 60 -20.21 10.62 4.90
CA GLU A 60 -19.71 11.95 5.26
C GLU A 60 -18.24 12.10 4.86
N MET A 61 -17.38 11.12 5.20
CA MET A 61 -15.97 11.13 4.82
C MET A 61 -15.76 11.05 3.30
N ASP A 62 -16.49 10.18 2.61
CA ASP A 62 -16.40 10.04 1.15
C ASP A 62 -16.78 11.34 0.44
N ARG A 63 -17.78 12.06 0.95
CA ARG A 63 -18.16 13.38 0.43
C ARG A 63 -17.09 14.44 0.71
N ASP A 64 -16.58 14.49 1.94
CA ASP A 64 -15.53 15.44 2.31
C ASP A 64 -14.29 15.27 1.42
N GLU A 65 -13.84 14.03 1.19
CA GLU A 65 -12.72 13.72 0.30
C GLU A 65 -12.99 14.09 -1.18
N ALA A 66 -14.25 14.04 -1.61
CA ALA A 66 -14.64 14.37 -2.98
C ALA A 66 -14.85 15.87 -3.22
N THR A 67 -15.24 16.65 -2.19
CA THR A 67 -15.67 18.04 -2.38
C THR A 67 -14.77 19.07 -1.72
N SER A 68 -13.98 18.69 -0.71
CA SER A 68 -13.15 19.62 0.04
C SER A 68 -11.78 19.77 -0.61
N GLU A 69 -11.28 21.00 -0.71
CA GLU A 69 -9.92 21.28 -1.17
C GLU A 69 -8.87 20.66 -0.23
N ILE A 70 -9.18 20.66 1.08
CA ILE A 70 -8.40 20.00 2.12
C ILE A 70 -9.38 19.16 2.95
N PRO A 71 -9.42 17.84 2.75
CA PRO A 71 -10.25 16.94 3.55
C PRO A 71 -9.85 16.94 5.02
N SER A 72 -10.81 16.65 5.89
CA SER A 72 -10.64 16.61 7.35
C SER A 72 -9.57 15.59 7.74
N THR A 73 -8.60 16.05 8.53
CA THR A 73 -7.55 15.21 9.09
C THR A 73 -8.08 14.32 10.23
N LEU A 74 -7.36 13.25 10.55
CA LEU A 74 -7.68 12.42 11.72
C LEU A 74 -7.68 13.22 13.04
N ALA A 75 -6.85 14.26 13.12
CA ALA A 75 -6.80 15.16 14.27
C ALA A 75 -8.10 15.95 14.41
N GLU A 76 -8.57 16.59 13.34
CA GLU A 76 -9.82 17.35 13.33
C GLU A 76 -11.03 16.45 13.59
N ILE A 77 -11.06 15.24 13.00
CA ILE A 77 -12.10 14.25 13.27
C ILE A 77 -12.15 13.90 14.76
N ARG A 78 -10.99 13.76 15.40
CA ARG A 78 -10.89 13.40 16.82
C ARG A 78 -11.31 14.53 17.75
N GLU A 79 -11.02 15.78 17.40
CA GLU A 79 -11.37 16.96 18.18
C GLU A 79 -12.85 17.37 18.03
N GLY A 80 -13.50 16.89 16.97
CA GLY A 80 -14.90 17.15 16.68
C GLY A 80 -15.93 16.41 17.56
N PRO A 81 -17.24 16.61 17.27
CA PRO A 81 -18.33 15.91 17.95
C PRO A 81 -18.21 14.40 17.82
N ASP A 82 -18.43 13.65 18.90
CA ASP A 82 -18.22 12.20 18.95
C ASP A 82 -16.81 11.76 18.49
N GLY A 83 -15.83 12.67 18.59
CA GLY A 83 -14.54 12.53 17.92
C GLY A 83 -13.74 11.30 18.31
N ILE A 84 -13.88 10.78 19.54
CA ILE A 84 -13.27 9.50 19.93
C ILE A 84 -13.77 8.34 19.06
N VAL A 85 -15.09 8.20 18.86
CA VAL A 85 -15.65 7.07 18.10
C VAL A 85 -15.56 7.28 16.60
N ARG A 86 -15.66 8.53 16.13
CA ARG A 86 -15.42 8.88 14.73
C ARG A 86 -13.97 8.66 14.32
N PHE A 87 -13.02 8.95 15.21
CA PHE A 87 -11.61 8.60 15.02
C PHE A 87 -11.43 7.08 14.84
N GLU A 88 -12.01 6.23 15.69
CA GLU A 88 -11.96 4.78 15.52
C GLU A 88 -12.58 4.29 14.21
N ALA A 89 -13.69 4.92 13.78
CA ALA A 89 -14.34 4.62 12.51
C ALA A 89 -13.46 5.03 11.31
N ALA A 90 -12.78 6.18 11.40
CA ALA A 90 -11.83 6.62 10.38
C ALA A 90 -10.62 5.68 10.31
N LEU A 91 -10.09 5.23 11.44
CA LEU A 91 -9.02 4.23 11.49
C LEU A 91 -9.45 2.89 10.86
N TRP A 92 -10.70 2.45 11.09
CA TRP A 92 -11.25 1.30 10.40
C TRP A 92 -11.27 1.51 8.88
N ARG A 93 -11.76 2.67 8.40
CA ARG A 93 -11.86 2.99 6.96
C ARG A 93 -10.46 2.91 6.31
N ILE A 94 -9.47 3.55 6.92
CA ILE A 94 -8.08 3.58 6.43
C ILE A 94 -7.50 2.16 6.40
N THR A 95 -7.53 1.44 7.52
CA THR A 95 -6.94 0.09 7.58
C THR A 95 -7.62 -0.90 6.63
N ASN A 96 -8.93 -0.79 6.44
CA ASN A 96 -9.67 -1.60 5.46
C ASN A 96 -9.34 -1.20 4.01
N GLN A 97 -9.13 0.09 3.73
CA GLN A 97 -8.67 0.56 2.42
C GLN A 97 -7.26 0.05 2.11
N ASP A 98 -6.33 0.16 3.06
CA ASP A 98 -4.97 -0.36 2.94
C ASP A 98 -4.95 -1.87 2.63
N PHE A 99 -5.76 -2.65 3.36
CA PHE A 99 -5.92 -4.09 3.10
C PHE A 99 -6.39 -4.35 1.67
N ARG A 100 -7.43 -3.64 1.23
CA ARG A 100 -8.02 -3.83 -0.11
C ARG A 100 -7.04 -3.43 -1.21
N THR A 101 -6.31 -2.33 -1.03
CA THR A 101 -5.27 -1.89 -1.95
C THR A 101 -4.19 -2.96 -2.07
N GLU A 102 -3.63 -3.43 -0.96
CA GLU A 102 -2.55 -4.42 -1.00
C GLU A 102 -3.03 -5.77 -1.57
N ALA A 103 -4.22 -6.22 -1.20
CA ALA A 103 -4.82 -7.44 -1.77
C ALA A 103 -5.01 -7.34 -3.30
N GLU A 104 -5.44 -6.18 -3.80
CA GLU A 104 -5.60 -5.94 -5.23
C GLU A 104 -4.25 -5.85 -5.96
N VAL A 105 -3.20 -5.35 -5.32
CA VAL A 105 -1.84 -5.36 -5.87
C VAL A 105 -1.39 -6.80 -6.13
N TYR A 106 -1.57 -7.71 -5.18
CA TYR A 106 -1.22 -9.12 -5.39
C TYR A 106 -2.06 -9.76 -6.52
N GLU A 107 -3.34 -9.41 -6.66
CA GLU A 107 -4.15 -9.90 -7.78
C GLU A 107 -3.62 -9.40 -9.14
N ARG A 108 -3.17 -8.14 -9.22
CA ARG A 108 -2.67 -7.51 -10.45
C ARG A 108 -1.22 -7.88 -10.79
N LEU A 109 -0.41 -8.24 -9.79
CA LEU A 109 1.01 -8.53 -9.91
C LEU A 109 1.34 -10.03 -9.73
N LYS A 110 0.38 -10.93 -10.01
CA LYS A 110 0.58 -12.38 -9.89
C LYS A 110 1.82 -12.90 -10.60
N ASP A 111 2.20 -12.29 -11.71
CA ASP A 111 3.38 -12.67 -12.50
C ASP A 111 4.71 -12.23 -11.87
N LEU A 112 4.67 -11.35 -10.87
CA LEU A 112 5.84 -10.92 -10.08
C LEU A 112 5.99 -11.68 -8.76
N GLU A 113 5.00 -12.49 -8.36
CA GLU A 113 5.03 -13.28 -7.13
C GLU A 113 6.19 -14.29 -7.12
N GLY A 114 7.01 -14.23 -6.06
CA GLY A 114 8.23 -15.03 -5.92
C GLY A 114 9.40 -14.59 -6.81
N VAL A 115 9.23 -13.54 -7.60
CA VAL A 115 10.27 -12.95 -8.48
C VAL A 115 10.76 -11.63 -7.88
N SER A 116 9.86 -10.66 -7.72
CA SER A 116 10.16 -9.33 -7.18
C SER A 116 9.19 -8.87 -6.09
N ILE A 117 8.11 -9.62 -5.84
CA ILE A 117 7.24 -9.47 -4.66
C ILE A 117 7.08 -10.84 -3.98
N PRO A 118 6.85 -10.93 -2.65
CA PRO A 118 6.65 -12.21 -1.98
C PRO A 118 5.50 -13.01 -2.58
N LYS A 119 5.47 -14.34 -2.41
CA LYS A 119 4.28 -15.11 -2.80
C LYS A 119 3.12 -14.85 -1.85
N LEU A 120 1.93 -14.66 -2.40
CA LEU A 120 0.70 -14.61 -1.61
C LEU A 120 0.27 -16.05 -1.28
N TYR A 121 0.09 -16.35 0.00
CA TYR A 121 -0.44 -17.64 0.43
C TYR A 121 -1.96 -17.59 0.66
N ALA A 122 -2.45 -16.53 1.31
CA ALA A 122 -3.88 -16.37 1.56
C ALA A 122 -4.26 -14.94 1.94
N LEU A 123 -5.50 -14.56 1.62
CA LEU A 123 -6.19 -13.47 2.31
C LEU A 123 -6.84 -14.03 3.58
N VAL A 124 -6.66 -13.34 4.69
CA VAL A 124 -7.06 -13.77 6.02
C VAL A 124 -8.20 -12.91 6.52
N ARG A 125 -9.22 -13.56 7.09
CA ARG A 125 -10.30 -12.92 7.81
C ARG A 125 -10.32 -13.44 9.24
N VAL A 126 -10.08 -12.57 10.21
CA VAL A 126 -10.17 -12.89 11.64
C VAL A 126 -11.55 -12.48 12.13
N VAL A 127 -12.35 -13.48 12.48
CA VAL A 127 -13.71 -13.31 13.00
C VAL A 127 -13.77 -13.72 14.46
N ALA A 128 -14.63 -13.05 15.24
CA ALA A 128 -14.92 -13.46 16.60
C ALA A 128 -15.61 -14.84 16.61
N PRO A 129 -15.35 -15.69 17.63
CA PRO A 129 -16.05 -16.97 17.77
C PRO A 129 -17.57 -16.78 17.78
N GLY A 130 -18.29 -17.45 16.87
CA GLY A 130 -19.75 -17.37 16.75
C GLY A 130 -20.30 -16.24 15.87
N ALA A 131 -19.44 -15.44 15.22
CA ALA A 131 -19.89 -14.46 14.24
C ALA A 131 -20.36 -15.14 12.94
N THR A 132 -21.51 -14.74 12.43
CA THR A 132 -22.00 -15.13 11.10
C THR A 132 -21.39 -14.23 10.02
N PRO A 133 -21.23 -14.67 8.76
CA PRO A 133 -20.58 -13.84 7.74
C PRO A 133 -21.49 -12.82 7.02
N ALA A 134 -22.67 -12.49 7.53
CA ALA A 134 -23.77 -12.07 6.65
C ALA A 134 -24.23 -10.60 6.78
N SER A 135 -23.75 -9.82 7.75
CA SER A 135 -24.20 -8.42 7.92
C SER A 135 -23.08 -7.38 7.71
N PRO A 136 -23.39 -6.20 7.15
CA PRO A 136 -22.44 -5.07 7.07
C PRO A 136 -21.87 -4.66 8.45
N LYS A 137 -22.64 -4.86 9.53
CA LYS A 137 -22.19 -4.62 10.90
C LYS A 137 -21.12 -5.61 11.38
N GLU A 138 -21.10 -6.83 10.85
CA GLU A 138 -20.04 -7.81 11.11
C GLU A 138 -18.77 -7.48 10.30
N ASP A 139 -18.89 -6.77 9.17
CA ASP A 139 -17.74 -6.30 8.38
C ASP A 139 -16.93 -5.22 9.13
N TYR A 140 -17.61 -4.27 9.78
CA TYR A 140 -16.96 -3.21 10.59
C TYR A 140 -16.19 -3.71 11.82
N GLN A 141 -16.39 -4.97 12.19
CA GLN A 141 -15.68 -5.63 13.29
C GLN A 141 -14.67 -6.66 12.80
N THR A 142 -14.71 -6.96 11.50
CA THR A 142 -13.81 -7.93 10.90
C THR A 142 -12.42 -7.34 10.84
N VAL A 143 -11.44 -8.14 11.26
CA VAL A 143 -10.02 -7.81 11.08
C VAL A 143 -9.51 -8.59 9.88
N TYR A 144 -8.96 -7.88 8.91
CA TYR A 144 -8.40 -8.45 7.69
C TYR A 144 -6.89 -8.63 7.81
N GLY A 145 -6.34 -9.56 7.04
CA GLY A 145 -4.91 -9.78 6.97
C GLY A 145 -4.49 -10.42 5.67
N ILE A 146 -3.18 -10.42 5.42
CA ILE A 146 -2.56 -11.04 4.27
C ILE A 146 -1.43 -11.94 4.77
N LEU A 147 -1.44 -13.18 4.30
CA LEU A 147 -0.43 -14.18 4.61
C LEU A 147 0.48 -14.35 3.39
N PHE A 148 1.76 -14.02 3.51
CA PHE A 148 2.73 -14.10 2.42
C PHE A 148 4.02 -14.83 2.82
N GLU A 149 4.83 -15.16 1.81
CA GLU A 149 6.11 -15.83 1.94
C GLU A 149 7.03 -15.11 2.93
N HIS A 150 7.64 -15.87 3.84
CA HIS A 150 8.73 -15.37 4.67
C HIS A 150 10.04 -15.42 3.90
N ILE A 151 10.62 -14.25 3.66
CA ILE A 151 11.94 -14.11 3.04
C ILE A 151 12.98 -14.02 4.16
N GLN A 152 13.85 -15.02 4.24
CA GLN A 152 15.00 -14.95 5.15
C GLN A 152 15.98 -13.89 4.65
N GLU A 153 16.21 -12.87 5.47
CA GLU A 153 17.01 -11.72 5.08
C GLU A 153 18.51 -11.90 5.31
N THR A 154 19.32 -11.27 4.46
CA THR A 154 20.74 -11.05 4.73
C THR A 154 21.21 -9.73 4.11
N ARG A 155 22.43 -9.29 4.46
CA ARG A 155 23.06 -8.12 3.86
C ARG A 155 24.14 -8.52 2.85
N PRO A 156 24.22 -7.84 1.70
CA PRO A 156 25.36 -7.98 0.80
C PRO A 156 26.70 -7.69 1.50
N ALA A 157 27.73 -8.43 1.12
CA ALA A 157 29.08 -8.29 1.67
C ALA A 157 30.00 -7.43 0.81
N THR A 158 29.80 -7.42 -0.51
CA THR A 158 30.68 -6.74 -1.47
C THR A 158 30.01 -5.54 -2.13
N GLN A 159 30.81 -4.60 -2.64
CA GLN A 159 30.32 -3.47 -3.42
C GLN A 159 29.58 -3.94 -4.69
N GLU A 160 30.05 -5.01 -5.33
CA GLU A 160 29.41 -5.59 -6.51
C GLU A 160 28.01 -6.12 -6.18
N ASP A 161 27.87 -6.87 -5.09
CA ASP A 161 26.56 -7.38 -4.64
C ASP A 161 25.59 -6.25 -4.31
N TRP A 162 26.07 -5.20 -3.63
CA TRP A 162 25.29 -3.99 -3.34
C TRP A 162 24.83 -3.28 -4.61
N THR A 163 25.71 -3.18 -5.60
CA THR A 163 25.38 -2.58 -6.90
C THR A 163 24.31 -3.41 -7.61
N SER A 164 24.52 -4.71 -7.71
CA SER A 164 23.58 -5.62 -8.35
C SER A 164 22.20 -5.61 -7.67
N LEU A 165 22.17 -5.56 -6.34
CA LEU A 165 20.94 -5.47 -5.55
C LEU A 165 20.17 -4.18 -5.81
N ILE A 166 20.84 -3.02 -5.80
CA ILE A 166 20.18 -1.74 -5.97
C ILE A 166 19.60 -1.62 -7.37
N GLN A 167 20.35 -2.03 -8.39
CA GLN A 167 19.81 -2.02 -9.75
C GLN A 167 18.57 -2.92 -9.86
N ARG A 168 18.60 -4.14 -9.28
CA ARG A 168 17.42 -5.01 -9.25
C ARG A 168 16.24 -4.40 -8.49
N ALA A 169 16.46 -3.61 -7.46
CA ALA A 169 15.38 -2.95 -6.72
C ALA A 169 14.73 -1.83 -7.56
N ILE A 170 15.55 -1.04 -8.27
CA ILE A 170 15.10 -0.03 -9.25
C ILE A 170 14.27 -0.71 -10.34
N ASP A 171 14.81 -1.78 -10.94
CA ASP A 171 14.14 -2.52 -12.00
C ASP A 171 12.82 -3.13 -11.50
N ALA A 172 12.79 -3.67 -10.28
CA ALA A 172 11.56 -4.20 -9.67
C ALA A 172 10.48 -3.13 -9.50
N THR A 173 10.83 -1.91 -9.04
CA THR A 173 9.86 -0.82 -8.93
C THR A 173 9.32 -0.40 -10.30
N TYR A 174 10.19 -0.37 -11.32
CA TYR A 174 9.77 -0.08 -12.68
C TYR A 174 8.79 -1.14 -13.23
N GLU A 175 9.05 -2.42 -12.99
CA GLU A 175 8.14 -3.51 -13.38
C GLU A 175 6.74 -3.35 -12.75
N VAL A 176 6.65 -2.84 -11.52
CA VAL A 176 5.37 -2.51 -10.88
C VAL A 176 4.68 -1.35 -11.62
N ASN A 177 5.42 -0.28 -11.95
CA ASN A 177 4.88 0.86 -12.68
C ASN A 177 4.35 0.47 -14.08
N LYS A 178 5.05 -0.40 -14.81
CA LYS A 178 4.57 -0.91 -16.12
C LYS A 178 3.24 -1.66 -16.04
N ARG A 179 2.91 -2.23 -14.88
CA ARG A 179 1.62 -2.90 -14.62
C ARG A 179 0.52 -1.94 -14.15
N GLY A 180 0.78 -0.63 -14.24
CA GLY A 180 -0.19 0.42 -13.94
C GLY A 180 -0.37 0.66 -12.45
N ILE A 181 0.68 0.44 -11.65
CA ILE A 181 0.65 0.65 -10.20
C ILE A 181 1.77 1.62 -9.82
N ILE A 182 1.43 2.70 -9.10
CA ILE A 182 2.40 3.64 -8.52
C ILE A 182 2.45 3.38 -7.02
N LEU A 183 3.67 3.23 -6.49
CA LEU A 183 3.92 3.11 -5.06
C LEU A 183 3.95 4.51 -4.46
N ASP A 184 3.08 4.79 -3.50
CA ASP A 184 3.16 6.06 -2.76
C ASP A 184 4.37 6.06 -1.82
N ASP A 185 4.70 4.89 -1.28
CA ASP A 185 5.88 4.68 -0.43
C ASP A 185 6.86 3.64 -1.02
N SER A 186 7.76 4.13 -1.88
CA SER A 186 8.86 3.34 -2.47
C SER A 186 10.14 3.32 -1.61
N SER A 187 10.02 3.61 -0.31
CA SER A 187 11.18 3.72 0.57
C SER A 187 11.95 2.40 0.70
N PRO A 188 13.30 2.42 0.88
CA PRO A 188 14.08 1.19 1.04
C PRO A 188 13.75 0.32 2.27
N ARG A 189 12.91 0.81 3.20
CA ARG A 189 12.39 0.01 4.32
C ARG A 189 11.37 -1.04 3.85
N ASN A 190 10.78 -0.82 2.67
CA ASN A 190 9.81 -1.68 2.01
C ASN A 190 10.50 -2.66 1.03
N VAL A 191 11.78 -2.95 1.25
CA VAL A 191 12.54 -3.94 0.49
C VAL A 191 13.15 -4.95 1.44
N VAL A 192 12.81 -6.22 1.24
CA VAL A 192 13.44 -7.35 1.92
C VAL A 192 14.38 -8.07 0.96
N VAL A 193 15.51 -8.56 1.46
CA VAL A 193 16.59 -9.08 0.61
C VAL A 193 16.82 -10.55 0.89
N LYS A 194 16.53 -11.42 -0.09
CA LYS A 194 16.66 -12.87 0.09
C LYS A 194 18.11 -13.30 0.30
N ALA A 195 18.35 -14.03 1.38
CA ALA A 195 19.68 -14.38 1.84
C ALA A 195 20.54 -15.16 0.83
N SER A 196 19.94 -16.08 0.08
CA SER A 196 20.66 -16.97 -0.82
C SER A 196 21.10 -16.32 -2.13
N THR A 197 20.44 -15.24 -2.56
CA THR A 197 20.59 -14.67 -3.91
C THR A 197 20.74 -13.15 -3.94
N TYR A 198 20.60 -12.48 -2.80
CA TYR A 198 20.45 -11.02 -2.72
C TYR A 198 19.36 -10.46 -3.64
N GLN A 199 18.33 -11.28 -3.95
CA GLN A 199 17.18 -10.84 -4.72
C GLN A 199 16.35 -9.89 -3.83
N PRO A 200 16.12 -8.63 -4.27
CA PRO A 200 15.20 -7.75 -3.57
C PRO A 200 13.75 -8.17 -3.84
N PHE A 201 12.94 -8.06 -2.80
CA PHE A 201 11.49 -8.22 -2.84
C PHE A 201 10.85 -6.94 -2.30
N LEU A 202 9.98 -6.34 -3.10
CA LEU A 202 9.16 -5.20 -2.69
C LEU A 202 8.04 -5.71 -1.79
N VAL A 203 7.82 -5.04 -0.67
CA VAL A 203 6.79 -5.35 0.32
C VAL A 203 6.00 -4.09 0.66
N ASP A 204 4.90 -4.25 1.41
CA ASP A 204 4.05 -3.15 1.87
C ASP A 204 3.45 -2.31 0.72
N PHE A 205 2.39 -2.85 0.13
CA PHE A 205 1.64 -2.18 -0.95
C PHE A 205 0.33 -1.56 -0.46
N ALA A 206 0.22 -1.26 0.83
CA ALA A 206 -0.97 -0.66 1.42
C ALA A 206 -1.33 0.68 0.77
N GLN A 207 -0.31 1.45 0.38
CA GLN A 207 -0.43 2.77 -0.21
C GLN A 207 0.06 2.74 -1.66
N CYS A 208 -0.87 2.50 -2.59
CA CYS A 208 -0.60 2.43 -4.01
C CYS A 208 -1.74 3.09 -4.80
N PHE A 209 -1.39 3.64 -5.96
CA PHE A 209 -2.35 4.16 -6.93
C PHE A 209 -2.42 3.24 -8.13
N PHE A 210 -3.65 2.95 -8.57
CA PHE A 210 -3.90 2.13 -9.75
C PHE A 210 -4.28 3.02 -10.93
N LYS A 211 -3.68 2.77 -12.10
CA LYS A 211 -3.86 3.56 -13.32
C LYS A 211 -5.32 3.81 -13.67
N ASP A 212 -6.11 2.74 -13.75
CA ASP A 212 -7.54 2.79 -14.06
C ASP A 212 -8.34 3.60 -13.03
N LYS A 213 -7.99 3.50 -11.74
CA LYS A 213 -8.67 4.26 -10.67
C LYS A 213 -8.30 5.74 -10.69
N LEU A 214 -7.04 6.08 -10.97
CA LEU A 214 -6.60 7.46 -11.17
C LEU A 214 -7.28 8.10 -12.38
N ILE A 215 -7.26 7.42 -13.52
CA ILE A 215 -7.96 7.85 -14.74
C ILE A 215 -9.44 8.11 -14.46
N ARG A 216 -10.12 7.18 -13.80
CA ARG A 216 -11.53 7.34 -13.43
C ARG A 216 -11.76 8.51 -12.49
N LYS A 217 -10.85 8.74 -11.52
CA LYS A 217 -10.90 9.88 -10.61
C LYS A 217 -10.78 11.20 -11.37
N TRP A 218 -9.82 11.32 -12.29
CA TRP A 218 -9.60 12.53 -13.11
C TRP A 218 -10.78 12.85 -14.03
N VAL A 219 -11.39 11.82 -14.63
CA VAL A 219 -12.61 11.97 -15.45
C VAL A 219 -13.78 12.45 -14.57
N ASN A 220 -14.00 11.81 -13.43
CA ASN A 220 -15.11 12.15 -12.53
C ASN A 220 -14.97 13.56 -11.91
N SER A 221 -13.74 14.03 -11.69
CA SER A 221 -13.49 15.37 -11.15
C SER A 221 -13.55 16.47 -12.21
N GLY A 222 -13.82 16.13 -13.49
CA GLY A 222 -13.82 17.08 -14.60
C GLY A 222 -12.44 17.65 -14.96
N VAL A 223 -11.37 17.08 -14.40
CA VAL A 223 -9.98 17.40 -14.74
C VAL A 223 -9.64 16.86 -16.14
N ALA A 224 -10.33 15.79 -16.55
CA ALA A 224 -10.28 15.22 -17.89
C ALA A 224 -11.66 15.29 -18.56
N ALA A 225 -11.71 15.66 -19.84
CA ALA A 225 -12.88 15.50 -20.69
C ALA A 225 -12.60 14.41 -21.72
N GLU A 226 -13.38 13.33 -21.71
CA GLU A 226 -13.32 12.32 -22.78
C GLU A 226 -13.54 13.00 -24.14
N GLY A 227 -12.57 12.87 -25.06
CA GLY A 227 -12.69 13.31 -26.45
C GLY A 227 -11.89 14.55 -26.88
N GLN A 228 -11.15 15.25 -25.99
CA GLN A 228 -10.25 16.35 -26.37
C GLN A 228 -8.78 16.02 -26.10
N GLY A 229 -8.19 15.11 -26.86
CA GLY A 229 -6.74 14.87 -26.84
C GLY A 229 -6.14 14.46 -25.48
N TRP A 230 -6.99 14.13 -24.50
CA TRP A 230 -6.57 13.70 -23.19
C TRP A 230 -6.15 12.23 -23.24
N ASP A 231 -4.89 11.97 -22.92
CA ASP A 231 -4.30 10.65 -22.89
C ASP A 231 -4.09 10.21 -21.44
N GLY A 232 -4.96 9.33 -20.96
CA GLY A 232 -4.91 8.82 -19.59
C GLY A 232 -3.62 8.05 -19.27
N ASP A 233 -3.01 7.39 -20.26
CA ASP A 233 -1.74 6.68 -20.08
C ASP A 233 -0.59 7.68 -19.95
N ALA A 234 -0.57 8.75 -20.74
CA ALA A 234 0.41 9.83 -20.60
C ALA A 234 0.30 10.53 -19.23
N ASN A 235 -0.92 10.85 -18.78
CA ASN A 235 -1.15 11.48 -17.47
C ASN A 235 -0.76 10.54 -16.32
N PHE A 236 -1.00 9.23 -16.46
CA PHE A 236 -0.51 8.24 -15.51
C PHE A 236 1.02 8.21 -15.46
N CYS A 237 1.69 8.24 -16.61
CA CYS A 237 3.15 8.24 -16.66
C CYS A 237 3.74 9.51 -16.04
N GLU A 238 3.13 10.66 -16.24
CA GLU A 238 3.52 11.92 -15.58
C GLU A 238 3.33 11.86 -14.06
N ALA A 239 2.24 11.27 -13.58
CA ALA A 239 2.04 11.03 -12.15
C ALA A 239 3.09 10.05 -11.57
N ALA A 240 3.42 9.00 -12.32
CA ALA A 240 4.48 8.05 -11.94
C ALA A 240 5.87 8.70 -11.90
N ASP A 241 6.15 9.61 -12.85
CA ASP A 241 7.40 10.39 -12.91
C ASP A 241 7.51 11.38 -11.74
N THR A 242 6.39 12.00 -11.35
CA THR A 242 6.34 12.91 -10.19
C THR A 242 6.70 12.19 -8.88
N LEU A 243 6.20 10.96 -8.68
CA LEU A 243 6.54 10.15 -7.50
C LEU A 243 7.88 9.41 -7.65
N ASP A 244 8.45 9.36 -8.86
CA ASP A 244 9.74 8.77 -9.22
C ASP A 244 10.09 7.55 -8.37
N ASN A 245 9.28 6.48 -8.44
CA ASN A 245 9.46 5.32 -7.57
C ASN A 245 10.87 4.71 -7.70
N SER A 246 11.36 4.65 -8.95
CA SER A 246 12.68 4.14 -9.29
C SER A 246 13.81 5.03 -8.74
N GLY A 247 13.72 6.35 -8.90
CA GLY A 247 14.69 7.28 -8.35
C GLY A 247 14.64 7.37 -6.83
N THR A 248 13.45 7.44 -6.24
CA THR A 248 13.24 7.52 -4.78
C THR A 248 13.89 6.34 -4.07
N ILE A 249 13.67 5.10 -4.55
CA ILE A 249 14.28 3.91 -3.95
C ILE A 249 15.80 3.87 -4.19
N GLY A 250 16.23 4.08 -5.43
CA GLY A 250 17.64 3.98 -5.83
C GLY A 250 18.49 5.02 -5.13
N GLN A 251 18.14 6.30 -5.23
CA GLN A 251 18.88 7.39 -4.60
C GLN A 251 18.94 7.25 -3.08
N SER A 252 17.85 6.81 -2.45
CA SER A 252 17.82 6.55 -1.00
C SER A 252 18.79 5.43 -0.61
N MET A 253 18.85 4.34 -1.37
CA MET A 253 19.80 3.25 -1.13
C MET A 253 21.25 3.71 -1.38
N VAL A 254 21.53 4.47 -2.45
CA VAL A 254 22.87 5.02 -2.74
C VAL A 254 23.33 5.95 -1.62
N ARG A 255 22.46 6.83 -1.14
CA ARG A 255 22.79 7.73 -0.02
C ARG A 255 23.13 6.94 1.25
N ARG A 256 22.42 5.85 1.53
CA ARG A 256 22.69 4.95 2.66
C ARG A 256 24.01 4.20 2.49
N LEU A 257 24.34 3.75 1.28
CA LEU A 257 25.63 3.11 0.97
C LEU A 257 26.80 4.06 1.18
N LYS A 258 26.73 5.26 0.60
CA LYS A 258 27.78 6.28 0.76
C LYS A 258 28.02 6.60 2.23
N LYS A 259 26.95 6.74 3.02
CA LYS A 259 27.04 7.00 4.47
C LYS A 259 27.67 5.83 5.25
N SER A 260 27.36 4.59 4.87
CA SER A 260 27.74 3.39 5.65
C SER A 260 29.10 2.82 5.25
N PHE A 261 29.47 2.94 3.97
CA PHE A 261 30.64 2.28 3.38
C PHE A 261 31.57 3.20 2.59
N GLY A 262 31.21 4.48 2.40
CA GLY A 262 32.10 5.48 1.81
C GLY A 262 32.25 5.46 0.29
N PHE A 263 31.63 4.51 -0.42
CA PHE A 263 31.65 4.45 -1.88
C PHE A 263 30.31 4.90 -2.50
N THR A 264 30.37 5.33 -3.76
CA THR A 264 29.19 5.70 -4.58
C THR A 264 29.22 4.88 -5.85
N VAL A 265 28.04 4.51 -6.33
CA VAL A 265 27.85 3.76 -7.57
C VAL A 265 26.79 4.47 -8.41
N GLU A 266 26.98 4.46 -9.72
CA GLU A 266 26.01 4.98 -10.68
C GLU A 266 25.05 3.87 -11.13
N PHE A 267 23.78 4.24 -11.31
CA PHE A 267 22.71 3.31 -11.66
C PHE A 267 21.95 3.82 -12.88
N ARG A 268 21.36 2.89 -13.62
CA ARG A 268 20.45 3.25 -14.71
C ARG A 268 19.04 3.40 -14.14
N TYR A 269 18.46 4.56 -14.37
CA TYR A 269 17.06 4.82 -14.07
C TYR A 269 16.24 4.77 -15.36
N PRO A 270 15.05 4.14 -15.33
CA PRO A 270 14.12 4.20 -16.45
C PRO A 270 13.63 5.64 -16.64
N LYS A 271 13.22 5.97 -17.86
CA LYS A 271 12.66 7.29 -18.19
C LYS A 271 11.15 7.20 -18.40
N VAL A 272 10.45 8.31 -18.19
CA VAL A 272 8.99 8.39 -18.38
C VAL A 272 8.57 8.00 -19.80
N GLU A 273 9.37 8.29 -20.83
CA GLU A 273 9.06 7.93 -22.22
C GLU A 273 9.23 6.42 -22.49
N GLU A 274 10.06 5.73 -21.70
CA GLU A 274 10.17 4.27 -21.71
C GLU A 274 8.91 3.66 -21.09
N LEU A 275 8.45 4.21 -19.96
CA LEU A 275 7.24 3.75 -19.28
C LEU A 275 5.99 3.87 -20.16
N LEU A 276 5.79 5.02 -20.79
CA LEU A 276 4.65 5.26 -21.68
C LEU A 276 4.64 4.24 -22.82
N ARG A 277 5.79 4.03 -23.47
CA ARG A 277 5.93 3.06 -24.55
C ARG A 277 5.61 1.64 -24.11
N ASP A 278 6.10 1.24 -22.94
CA ASP A 278 5.89 -0.11 -22.41
C ASP A 278 4.42 -0.36 -22.05
N ILE A 279 3.74 0.64 -21.48
CA ILE A 279 2.31 0.56 -21.17
C ILE A 279 1.47 0.48 -22.45
N SER A 280 1.73 1.34 -23.43
CA SER A 280 1.01 1.33 -24.71
C SER A 280 1.22 0.02 -25.49
N SER A 281 2.43 -0.55 -25.44
CA SER A 281 2.75 -1.83 -26.10
C SER A 281 2.06 -3.02 -25.41
N GLY A 282 1.90 -2.99 -24.09
CA GLY A 282 1.19 -4.01 -23.32
C GLY A 282 -0.33 -4.03 -23.57
N ALA A 283 -0.92 -2.87 -23.85
CA ALA A 283 -2.34 -2.76 -24.22
C ALA A 283 -2.62 -3.40 -25.59
N ALA A 284 -1.80 -3.11 -26.59
CA ALA A 284 -1.95 -3.67 -27.95
C ALA A 284 -1.86 -5.22 -28.01
N LEU A 285 -1.13 -5.83 -27.08
CA LEU A 285 -1.02 -7.30 -26.97
C LEU A 285 -2.22 -7.96 -26.29
N LYS A 286 -3.01 -7.21 -25.51
CA LYS A 286 -4.24 -7.72 -24.88
C LYS A 286 -5.44 -7.71 -25.84
N ASP A 287 -5.47 -6.79 -26.81
CA ASP A 287 -6.53 -6.71 -27.84
C ASP A 287 -6.40 -7.76 -28.96
N LEU A 288 -5.32 -8.55 -28.95
CA LEU A 288 -5.03 -9.61 -29.93
C LEU A 288 -5.28 -11.04 -29.39
N LYS A 289 -5.86 -11.18 -28.18
CA LYS A 289 -6.22 -12.47 -27.56
C LYS A 289 -7.70 -12.54 -27.26
#